data_AF-A0A377GLN0-F1
#
_entry.id   AF-A0A377GLN0-F1
#
_cell.length_a   1.000
_cell.length_b   1.000
_cell.length_c   1.000
_cell.angle_alpha   90.00
_cell.angle_beta   90.00
_cell.angle_gamma   90.00
#
_symmetry.space_group_name_H-M   'P 1'
#
loop_
_entity.id
_entity.type
_entity.pdbx_description
1 polymer ?
#
loop_
_entity_poly.entity_id
_entity_poly.type
_entity_poly.pdbx_seq_one_letter_code
_entity_poly.pdbx_strand_id
1 'polypeptide(L)'
;MTFLKNVMRITTLTAFLIPTLANAALTLYTTNWSMYGQNPYEYDGAYKIGRPYGQLAYVSNPEMVAQFNKADVIAWSFLQVWNSKDPNQAQYQIPSSWDGLMHFADLWGELPLEGSWISPLPPETKDFLNFCAANQGACASVQMNGNTGQKELFNYSDQKGVGQLNSFGAFIHSNKYTAKRIIAIGGANTTDNKGISTATFAAIFANQNKFLNQFKSWMDHFKNLKGIDYDFEPPIDLQTGGQLPPDANTLADYKHLFDLVKASRQTLRKDAYISVTITVNKDYLQKINQSVDGGWFKQIANYADSINLMTYDLHGPWSQSSDPYTAVHAYLKQPDTSRKDEFVINYATDSITEQVLAYGMPKEKLQVGLAAYGRGFSGVDTGENPALPGLEQPWTGASHFAPEYSIQDGLLPYKAIDKLVKQLNYKIFHINALDDNNTPFITGSYLYNSAAKQFVGYQSPEVVKAVCRFIKSKQLKGAIMWSADTDLPVSNPNSLVAAYKNQCN
;
A
#
# COMPACT_ATOMS: atom_id res chain seq x y z
N MET A 1 -14.61 61.93 52.93
CA MET A 1 -14.40 62.50 51.59
C MET A 1 -12.91 62.35 51.33
N THR A 2 -12.39 61.62 50.35
CA THR A 2 -12.84 61.45 48.95
C THR A 2 -12.16 60.21 48.37
N PHE A 3 -12.86 59.55 47.44
CA PHE A 3 -12.47 58.39 46.65
C PHE A 3 -11.13 58.53 45.91
N LEU A 4 -10.29 57.50 45.91
CA LEU A 4 -9.48 57.12 44.75
C LEU A 4 -9.11 55.62 44.82
N LYS A 5 -9.83 54.79 44.05
CA LYS A 5 -9.48 53.39 43.78
C LYS A 5 -8.54 53.36 42.57
N ASN A 6 -7.33 52.84 42.75
CA ASN A 6 -6.42 52.49 41.67
C ASN A 6 -6.93 51.24 40.94
N VAL A 7 -7.19 51.36 39.64
CA VAL A 7 -7.44 50.24 38.73
C VAL A 7 -6.09 49.81 38.17
N MET A 8 -5.57 48.66 38.64
CA MET A 8 -4.52 47.92 37.95
C MET A 8 -5.14 47.26 36.71
N ARG A 9 -4.73 47.70 35.51
CA ARG A 9 -4.96 46.94 34.27
C ARG A 9 -4.01 45.74 34.27
N ILE A 10 -4.55 44.54 34.46
CA ILE A 10 -3.88 43.29 34.13
C ILE A 10 -4.05 43.10 32.63
N THR A 11 -2.97 43.34 31.87
CA THR A 11 -2.90 42.98 30.46
C THR A 11 -2.51 41.51 30.38
N THR A 12 -3.50 40.61 30.27
CA THR A 12 -3.28 39.22 29.90
C THR A 12 -2.82 39.17 28.45
N LEU A 13 -1.52 39.00 28.22
CA LEU A 13 -0.96 38.65 26.92
C LEU A 13 -1.34 37.19 26.65
N THR A 14 -2.46 36.95 25.97
CA THR A 14 -2.74 35.64 25.37
C THR A 14 -1.76 35.44 24.23
N ALA A 15 -0.68 34.70 24.51
CA ALA A 15 0.19 34.17 23.48
C ALA A 15 -0.65 33.18 22.65
N PHE A 16 -1.12 33.62 21.48
CA PHE A 16 -1.55 32.71 20.44
C PHE A 16 -0.32 31.89 20.03
N LEU A 17 -0.21 30.66 20.57
CA LEU A 17 0.61 29.62 19.97
C LEU A 17 0.05 29.43 18.56
N ILE A 18 0.70 30.04 17.57
CA ILE A 18 0.52 29.67 16.18
C ILE A 18 0.88 28.18 16.14
N PRO A 19 -0.07 27.26 15.87
CA PRO A 19 0.28 25.86 15.73
C PRO A 19 1.26 25.81 14.57
N THR A 20 2.51 25.45 14.86
CA THR A 20 3.44 25.04 13.81
C THR A 20 2.73 23.91 13.08
N LEU A 21 2.29 24.16 11.83
CA LEU A 21 1.66 23.15 11.01
C LEU A 21 2.58 21.94 11.01
N ALA A 22 2.17 20.87 11.69
CA ALA A 22 2.97 19.65 11.73
C ALA A 22 3.15 19.17 10.29
N ASN A 23 4.39 18.82 9.93
CA ASN A 23 4.68 18.24 8.62
C ASN A 23 3.82 16.99 8.43
N ALA A 24 3.12 16.91 7.31
CA ALA A 24 2.33 15.74 6.98
C ALA A 24 3.26 14.55 6.72
N ALA A 25 3.03 13.46 7.45
CA ALA A 25 3.84 12.27 7.39
C ALA A 25 3.66 11.54 6.05
N LEU A 26 4.70 10.84 5.61
CA LEU A 26 4.64 9.94 4.46
C LEU A 26 5.06 8.53 4.87
N THR A 27 4.14 7.57 4.73
CA THR A 27 4.46 6.14 4.76
C THR A 27 4.60 5.63 3.33
N LEU A 28 5.77 5.10 2.98
CA LEU A 28 6.01 4.46 1.68
C LEU A 28 5.90 2.95 1.80
N TYR A 29 5.05 2.34 0.97
CA TYR A 29 5.09 0.90 0.76
C TYR A 29 6.12 0.59 -0.30
N THR A 30 6.99 -0.39 -0.05
CA THR A 30 7.93 -0.90 -1.03
C THR A 30 7.72 -2.38 -1.16
N THR A 31 7.50 -2.82 -2.40
CA THR A 31 7.20 -4.22 -2.66
C THR A 31 8.47 -5.06 -2.51
N ASN A 32 8.37 -6.26 -1.95
CA ASN A 32 9.51 -7.13 -1.71
C ASN A 32 9.98 -7.82 -2.98
N TRP A 33 9.17 -7.84 -4.04
CA TRP A 33 9.50 -8.38 -5.36
C TRP A 33 10.15 -7.36 -6.31
N SER A 34 9.96 -6.06 -6.10
CA SER A 34 10.69 -5.01 -6.84
C SER A 34 12.14 -4.83 -6.38
N MET A 35 12.52 -5.42 -5.24
CA MET A 35 13.84 -5.23 -4.64
C MET A 35 14.98 -5.98 -5.35
N TYR A 36 14.67 -6.67 -6.46
CA TYR A 36 15.65 -7.46 -7.22
C TYR A 36 15.76 -6.93 -8.63
N GLY A 37 16.98 -6.59 -9.00
CA GLY A 37 17.24 -5.92 -10.25
C GLY A 37 18.54 -5.14 -10.16
N GLN A 38 19.16 -4.91 -11.31
CA GLN A 38 20.32 -4.00 -11.38
C GLN A 38 19.88 -2.54 -11.34
N ASN A 39 18.66 -2.22 -11.78
CA ASN A 39 18.17 -0.86 -11.87
C ASN A 39 17.20 -0.53 -10.72
N PRO A 40 17.21 0.70 -10.20
CA PRO A 40 16.16 1.17 -9.31
C PRO A 40 14.85 1.22 -10.09
N TYR A 41 13.72 1.15 -9.38
CA TYR A 41 12.40 1.21 -10.03
C TYR A 41 12.22 0.12 -11.09
N GLU A 42 12.56 -1.14 -10.80
CA GLU A 42 12.10 -2.30 -11.57
C GLU A 42 10.79 -2.77 -10.92
N TYR A 43 9.65 -2.45 -11.53
CA TYR A 43 8.35 -2.93 -11.03
C TYR A 43 8.13 -4.27 -11.71
N ASP A 44 7.81 -5.28 -10.90
CA ASP A 44 7.78 -6.70 -11.26
C ASP A 44 9.12 -7.34 -11.66
N GLY A 45 10.24 -6.66 -11.35
CA GLY A 45 11.59 -7.22 -11.28
C GLY A 45 12.18 -7.82 -12.57
N ALA A 46 13.43 -8.26 -12.47
CA ALA A 46 14.14 -9.06 -13.47
C ALA A 46 13.47 -10.42 -13.81
N TYR A 47 12.33 -10.73 -13.19
CA TYR A 47 11.72 -12.06 -13.07
C TYR A 47 10.88 -12.49 -14.26
N LYS A 48 9.97 -11.64 -14.77
CA LYS A 48 9.16 -11.99 -15.95
C LYS A 48 9.96 -11.99 -17.26
N ILE A 49 11.22 -11.58 -17.22
CA ILE A 49 12.12 -11.48 -18.38
C ILE A 49 13.32 -12.45 -18.31
N GLY A 50 13.34 -13.37 -17.34
CA GLY A 50 14.35 -14.43 -17.26
C GLY A 50 15.79 -13.95 -17.02
N ARG A 51 15.99 -12.77 -16.39
CA ARG A 51 17.33 -12.20 -16.18
C ARG A 51 17.96 -12.69 -14.86
N PRO A 52 19.31 -12.81 -14.78
CA PRO A 52 20.04 -13.29 -13.61
C PRO A 52 19.64 -12.60 -12.30
N TYR A 53 19.28 -13.37 -11.26
CA TYR A 53 19.22 -12.92 -9.88
C TYR A 53 20.64 -12.60 -9.40
N GLY A 54 20.79 -11.61 -8.53
CA GLY A 54 22.02 -11.53 -7.72
C GLY A 54 22.48 -10.14 -7.32
N GLN A 55 21.82 -9.07 -7.77
CA GLN A 55 22.17 -7.73 -7.31
C GLN A 55 21.04 -7.13 -6.47
N LEU A 56 21.28 -7.02 -5.16
CA LEU A 56 20.46 -6.27 -4.20
C LEU A 56 20.69 -4.76 -4.38
N ALA A 57 20.64 -4.28 -5.61
CA ALA A 57 20.93 -2.89 -5.92
C ALA A 57 19.80 -2.00 -5.40
N TYR A 58 18.53 -2.44 -5.44
CA TYR A 58 17.38 -1.58 -5.13
C TYR A 58 17.48 -0.84 -3.77
N VAL A 59 17.62 -1.56 -2.65
CA VAL A 59 17.68 -0.91 -1.32
C VAL A 59 18.99 -0.20 -1.03
N SER A 60 20.01 -0.42 -1.85
CA SER A 60 21.32 0.22 -1.76
C SER A 60 21.54 1.30 -2.82
N ASN A 61 20.62 1.43 -3.78
CA ASN A 61 20.68 2.33 -4.91
C ASN A 61 20.52 3.78 -4.43
N PRO A 62 21.38 4.71 -4.87
CA PRO A 62 21.32 6.09 -4.41
C PRO A 62 19.97 6.79 -4.62
N GLU A 63 19.26 6.52 -5.71
CA GLU A 63 17.96 7.13 -6.02
C GLU A 63 16.86 6.59 -5.09
N MET A 64 16.83 5.27 -4.91
CA MET A 64 15.89 4.65 -3.96
C MET A 64 16.17 5.07 -2.52
N VAL A 65 17.44 5.13 -2.13
CA VAL A 65 17.86 5.65 -0.82
C VAL A 65 17.42 7.10 -0.65
N ALA A 66 17.55 7.93 -1.69
CA ALA A 66 17.07 9.31 -1.65
C ALA A 66 15.55 9.39 -1.47
N GLN A 67 14.79 8.52 -2.14
CA GLN A 67 13.34 8.43 -1.99
C GLN A 67 12.92 7.90 -0.60
N PHE A 68 13.59 6.86 -0.09
CA PHE A 68 13.37 6.34 1.26
C PHE A 68 13.64 7.39 2.33
N ASN A 69 14.64 8.25 2.15
CA ASN A 69 14.92 9.38 3.04
C ASN A 69 13.90 10.55 2.92
N LYS A 70 12.95 10.48 1.99
CA LYS A 70 11.79 11.38 1.97
C LYS A 70 10.63 10.87 2.83
N ALA A 71 10.64 9.60 3.21
CA ALA A 71 9.59 8.97 4.00
C ALA A 71 9.85 9.11 5.51
N ASP A 72 8.77 9.14 6.28
CA ASP A 72 8.81 9.04 7.74
C ASP A 72 8.78 7.57 8.20
N VAL A 73 8.05 6.74 7.43
CA VAL A 73 7.91 5.29 7.62
C VAL A 73 8.06 4.58 6.27
N ILE A 74 8.75 3.45 6.23
CA ILE A 74 8.82 2.56 5.08
C ILE A 74 8.28 1.19 5.49
N ALA A 75 7.25 0.74 4.78
CA ALA A 75 6.61 -0.56 4.97
C ALA A 75 7.14 -1.55 3.91
N TRP A 76 7.92 -2.53 4.36
CA TRP A 76 8.35 -3.64 3.52
C TRP A 76 7.17 -4.60 3.30
N SER A 77 6.77 -4.75 2.04
CA SER A 77 5.45 -5.29 1.67
C SER A 77 5.56 -6.46 0.70
N PHE A 78 4.99 -7.64 0.90
CA PHE A 78 4.27 -8.10 2.10
C PHE A 78 4.92 -9.35 2.64
N LEU A 79 4.96 -9.46 3.97
CA LEU A 79 5.30 -10.71 4.63
C LEU A 79 4.02 -11.56 4.76
N GLN A 80 4.15 -12.88 4.57
CA GLN A 80 3.04 -13.81 4.69
C GLN A 80 3.08 -14.60 6.00
N VAL A 81 1.98 -15.28 6.28
CA VAL A 81 1.80 -16.13 7.46
C VAL A 81 1.37 -17.51 7.00
N TRP A 82 2.01 -18.54 7.57
CA TRP A 82 1.67 -19.93 7.27
C TRP A 82 0.25 -20.25 7.68
N ASN A 83 -0.45 -20.95 6.80
CA ASN A 83 -1.78 -21.49 7.03
C ASN A 83 -1.90 -22.85 6.34
N SER A 84 -1.70 -23.94 7.07
CA SER A 84 -1.84 -25.30 6.55
C SER A 84 -3.24 -25.65 6.04
N LYS A 85 -4.25 -24.83 6.39
CA LYS A 85 -5.64 -24.97 5.94
C LYS A 85 -5.99 -24.11 4.73
N ASP A 86 -5.11 -23.18 4.34
CA ASP A 86 -5.29 -22.40 3.14
C ASP A 86 -5.22 -23.33 1.92
N PRO A 87 -6.25 -23.39 1.06
CA PRO A 87 -6.23 -24.22 -0.15
C PRO A 87 -5.03 -23.97 -1.05
N ASN A 88 -4.45 -22.75 -1.01
CA ASN A 88 -3.25 -22.41 -1.77
C ASN A 88 -1.99 -23.06 -1.20
N GLN A 89 -2.01 -23.44 0.08
CA GLN A 89 -0.87 -23.95 0.83
C GLN A 89 -0.99 -25.42 1.22
N ALA A 90 -2.21 -25.92 1.39
CA ALA A 90 -2.51 -27.25 1.94
C ALA A 90 -1.85 -28.41 1.17
N GLN A 91 -1.65 -28.23 -0.14
CA GLN A 91 -0.99 -29.21 -1.00
C GLN A 91 0.53 -29.37 -0.76
N TYR A 92 1.16 -28.45 -0.02
CA TYR A 92 2.62 -28.45 0.18
C TYR A 92 3.08 -29.06 1.51
N GLN A 93 2.21 -29.81 2.18
CA GLN A 93 2.52 -30.56 3.42
C GLN A 93 3.10 -29.66 4.54
N ILE A 94 2.58 -28.44 4.66
CA ILE A 94 3.02 -27.48 5.66
C ILE A 94 2.70 -28.01 7.05
N PRO A 95 3.66 -28.05 7.99
CA PRO A 95 3.38 -28.49 9.35
C PRO A 95 2.33 -27.58 10.01
N SER A 96 1.24 -28.15 10.53
CA SER A 96 0.21 -27.37 11.24
C SER A 96 0.77 -26.64 12.48
N SER A 97 1.88 -27.12 13.03
CA SER A 97 2.63 -26.40 14.08
C SER A 97 3.13 -25.01 13.64
N TRP A 98 3.21 -24.74 12.33
CA TRP A 98 3.63 -23.45 11.77
C TRP A 98 2.47 -22.49 11.56
N ASP A 99 1.22 -22.93 11.67
CA ASP A 99 0.05 -22.06 11.50
C ASP A 99 0.18 -20.81 12.39
N GLY A 100 0.04 -19.63 11.77
CA GLY A 100 0.18 -18.34 12.44
C GLY A 100 1.62 -17.82 12.59
N LEU A 101 2.64 -18.56 12.14
CA LEU A 101 4.01 -18.06 12.05
C LEU A 101 4.21 -17.33 10.73
N MET A 102 4.87 -16.18 10.81
CA MET A 102 5.35 -15.43 9.66
C MET A 102 6.48 -16.15 8.96
N HIS A 103 6.55 -15.98 7.65
CA HIS A 103 7.64 -16.47 6.82
C HIS A 103 7.92 -15.56 5.63
N PHE A 104 9.14 -15.66 5.12
CA PHE A 104 9.50 -15.05 3.84
C PHE A 104 8.87 -15.90 2.73
N ALA A 105 7.81 -15.39 2.13
CA ALA A 105 7.12 -16.08 1.05
C ALA A 105 7.74 -15.71 -0.28
N ASP A 106 8.48 -16.61 -0.91
CA ASP A 106 8.80 -16.41 -2.32
C ASP A 106 7.54 -16.65 -3.17
N LEU A 107 6.72 -15.58 -3.26
CA LEU A 107 5.45 -15.54 -3.99
C LEU A 107 5.58 -16.04 -5.44
N TRP A 108 6.79 -16.01 -5.99
CA TRP A 108 7.09 -16.41 -7.36
C TRP A 108 8.15 -17.51 -7.41
N GLY A 109 8.13 -18.41 -6.42
CA GLY A 109 8.78 -19.71 -6.43
C GLY A 109 8.28 -20.63 -7.56
N GLU A 110 8.00 -20.10 -8.75
CA GLU A 110 7.77 -20.82 -10.00
C GLU A 110 9.06 -20.96 -10.81
N LEU A 111 10.11 -20.24 -10.43
CA LEU A 111 11.41 -20.35 -11.08
C LEU A 111 12.14 -21.63 -10.62
N PRO A 112 12.61 -22.46 -11.56
CA PRO A 112 13.38 -23.67 -11.26
C PRO A 112 14.56 -23.38 -10.34
N LEU A 113 14.75 -24.23 -9.35
CA LEU A 113 15.94 -24.26 -8.49
C LEU A 113 17.19 -24.75 -9.28
N GLU A 114 17.58 -24.05 -10.34
CA GLU A 114 18.74 -24.37 -11.17
C GLU A 114 19.92 -23.46 -10.81
N GLY A 115 20.79 -23.95 -9.91
CA GLY A 115 22.26 -23.76 -9.83
C GLY A 115 22.96 -22.40 -10.00
N SER A 116 22.29 -21.32 -10.41
CA SER A 116 22.87 -20.06 -10.88
C SER A 116 22.33 -18.82 -10.16
N TRP A 117 21.32 -18.99 -9.32
CA TRP A 117 20.62 -17.92 -8.59
C TRP A 117 21.11 -17.77 -7.13
N ILE A 118 22.07 -18.60 -6.74
CA ILE A 118 22.70 -18.61 -5.42
C ILE A 118 23.82 -17.56 -5.44
N SER A 119 23.51 -16.34 -5.01
CA SER A 119 24.55 -15.37 -4.70
C SER A 119 25.34 -15.86 -3.47
N PRO A 120 26.67 -15.65 -3.40
CA PRO A 120 27.39 -15.73 -2.15
C PRO A 120 26.65 -14.91 -1.10
N LEU A 121 26.39 -15.58 0.00
CA LEU A 121 25.70 -15.07 1.15
C LEU A 121 26.54 -13.93 1.78
N PRO A 122 26.07 -12.68 1.79
CA PRO A 122 26.85 -11.56 2.32
C PRO A 122 26.99 -11.67 3.86
N PRO A 123 27.85 -10.89 4.55
CA PRO A 123 28.13 -11.05 5.98
C PRO A 123 26.88 -11.09 6.89
N GLU A 124 25.78 -10.47 6.47
CA GLU A 124 24.46 -10.53 7.11
C GLU A 124 23.92 -11.97 7.24
N THR A 125 24.39 -12.88 6.40
CA THR A 125 23.94 -14.28 6.35
C THR A 125 24.12 -15.01 7.67
N LYS A 126 25.21 -14.78 8.40
CA LYS A 126 25.41 -15.50 9.68
C LYS A 126 24.37 -15.07 10.71
N ASP A 127 24.03 -13.78 10.74
CA ASP A 127 22.95 -13.24 11.57
C ASP A 127 21.61 -13.86 11.16
N PHE A 128 21.35 -13.92 9.84
CA PHE A 128 20.16 -14.56 9.28
C PHE A 128 20.06 -16.06 9.56
N LEU A 129 21.14 -16.82 9.48
CA LEU A 129 21.13 -18.25 9.80
C LEU A 129 20.84 -18.48 11.29
N ASN A 130 21.40 -17.65 12.18
CA ASN A 130 21.07 -17.68 13.60
C ASN A 130 19.59 -17.34 13.83
N PHE A 131 19.08 -16.33 13.13
CA PHE A 131 17.66 -15.99 13.13
C PHE A 131 16.79 -17.16 12.63
N CYS A 132 17.15 -17.81 11.53
CA CYS A 132 16.42 -18.95 10.96
C CYS A 132 16.39 -20.13 11.94
N ALA A 133 17.53 -20.45 12.57
CA ALA A 133 17.61 -21.50 13.58
C ALA A 133 16.74 -21.21 14.82
N ALA A 134 16.57 -19.92 15.17
CA ALA A 134 15.75 -19.48 16.30
C ALA A 134 14.26 -19.28 15.96
N ASN A 135 13.89 -19.22 14.68
CA ASN A 135 12.53 -18.90 14.24
C ASN A 135 12.00 -19.98 13.30
N GLN A 136 11.29 -20.94 13.87
CA GLN A 136 10.67 -22.03 13.15
C GLN A 136 9.79 -21.53 11.99
N GLY A 137 9.92 -22.13 10.81
CA GLY A 137 9.13 -21.81 9.63
C GLY A 137 9.42 -20.44 8.99
N ALA A 138 10.14 -19.54 9.65
CA ALA A 138 10.39 -18.19 9.14
C ALA A 138 11.22 -18.20 7.86
N CYS A 139 12.18 -19.12 7.80
CA CYS A 139 13.12 -19.30 6.70
C CYS A 139 12.75 -20.49 5.83
N ALA A 140 11.46 -20.61 5.53
CA ALA A 140 10.94 -21.61 4.62
C ALA A 140 10.00 -20.96 3.60
N SER A 141 9.95 -21.54 2.42
CA SER A 141 9.11 -21.07 1.33
C SER A 141 8.75 -22.24 0.41
N VAL A 142 7.61 -22.14 -0.26
CA VAL A 142 7.25 -23.06 -1.33
C VAL A 142 7.94 -22.60 -2.62
N GLN A 143 8.69 -23.49 -3.29
CA GLN A 143 9.39 -23.17 -4.53
C GLN A 143 9.30 -24.31 -5.55
N MET A 144 9.53 -23.97 -6.82
CA MET A 144 9.58 -24.89 -7.94
C MET A 144 10.92 -25.62 -7.92
N ASN A 145 10.86 -26.92 -7.66
CA ASN A 145 12.03 -27.76 -7.77
C ASN A 145 12.40 -27.91 -9.25
N GLY A 146 13.60 -27.46 -9.62
CA GLY A 146 14.03 -27.46 -11.03
C GLY A 146 14.22 -28.86 -11.63
N ASN A 147 14.40 -29.89 -10.80
CA ASN A 147 14.51 -31.27 -11.27
C ASN A 147 13.15 -31.93 -11.48
N THR A 148 12.18 -31.64 -10.60
CA THR A 148 10.86 -32.30 -10.62
C THR A 148 9.80 -31.47 -11.34
N GLY A 149 10.02 -30.17 -11.51
CA GLY A 149 9.01 -29.23 -11.99
C GLY A 149 7.79 -29.12 -11.07
N GLN A 150 7.93 -29.52 -9.80
CA GLN A 150 6.87 -29.47 -8.79
C GLN A 150 7.18 -28.42 -7.73
N LYS A 151 6.12 -27.82 -7.17
CA LYS A 151 6.24 -26.93 -6.01
C LYS A 151 6.41 -27.76 -4.73
N GLU A 152 7.49 -27.51 -4.00
CA GLU A 152 7.87 -28.24 -2.79
C GLU A 152 8.23 -27.25 -1.65
N LEU A 153 8.14 -27.70 -0.40
CA LEU A 153 8.53 -26.91 0.76
C LEU A 153 10.06 -26.93 0.91
N PHE A 154 10.69 -25.76 0.81
CA PHE A 154 12.14 -25.59 0.97
C PHE A 154 12.47 -24.83 2.25
N ASN A 155 13.42 -25.37 3.02
CA ASN A 155 14.05 -24.67 4.14
C ASN A 155 15.35 -24.03 3.66
N TYR A 156 15.58 -22.76 3.98
CA TYR A 156 16.84 -22.09 3.70
C TYR A 156 17.97 -22.73 4.53
N SER A 157 19.07 -23.12 3.89
CA SER A 157 20.25 -23.69 4.56
C SER A 157 21.51 -22.89 4.25
N ASP A 158 22.57 -23.16 5.00
CA ASP A 158 23.91 -22.54 5.00
C ASP A 158 24.60 -22.38 3.62
N GLN A 159 24.11 -23.03 2.57
CA GLN A 159 24.67 -22.96 1.22
C GLN A 159 23.72 -22.33 0.17
N LYS A 160 22.46 -22.02 0.50
CA LYS A 160 21.42 -21.58 -0.45
C LYS A 160 20.35 -20.72 0.24
N GLY A 161 20.38 -19.40 0.03
CA GLY A 161 19.34 -18.45 0.46
C GLY A 161 18.77 -17.69 -0.75
N VAL A 162 17.43 -17.60 -0.85
CA VAL A 162 16.71 -16.98 -1.97
C VAL A 162 16.14 -15.61 -1.62
N GLY A 163 15.97 -14.80 -2.67
CA GLY A 163 15.05 -13.68 -2.77
C GLY A 163 14.81 -12.87 -1.49
N GLN A 164 13.65 -13.10 -0.87
CA GLN A 164 13.05 -12.19 0.12
C GLN A 164 13.83 -12.04 1.41
N LEU A 165 14.53 -13.10 1.82
CA LEU A 165 15.40 -13.02 2.97
C LEU A 165 16.53 -12.02 2.74
N ASN A 166 17.13 -12.04 1.55
CA ASN A 166 18.23 -11.18 1.17
C ASN A 166 17.79 -9.71 1.00
N SER A 167 16.64 -9.47 0.36
CA SER A 167 16.10 -8.12 0.22
C SER A 167 15.66 -7.52 1.56
N PHE A 168 15.05 -8.32 2.42
CA PHE A 168 14.73 -7.89 3.79
C PHE A 168 16.00 -7.59 4.59
N GLY A 169 17.04 -8.42 4.49
CA GLY A 169 18.33 -8.16 5.13
C GLY A 169 18.97 -6.85 4.69
N ALA A 170 19.08 -6.65 3.39
CA ALA A 170 19.60 -5.41 2.85
C ALA A 170 18.72 -4.19 3.22
N PHE A 171 17.41 -4.39 3.36
CA PHE A 171 16.48 -3.37 3.84
C PHE A 171 16.70 -3.03 5.33
N ILE A 172 16.70 -4.04 6.18
CA ILE A 172 16.66 -3.86 7.63
C ILE A 172 18.00 -3.46 8.22
N HIS A 173 19.12 -3.86 7.59
CA HIS A 173 20.47 -3.52 8.06
C HIS A 173 21.06 -2.26 7.41
N SER A 174 20.46 -1.72 6.36
CA SER A 174 20.98 -0.50 5.71
C SER A 174 21.17 0.63 6.71
N ASN A 175 22.28 1.35 6.65
CA ASN A 175 22.52 2.59 7.39
C ASN A 175 22.24 3.85 6.55
N LYS A 176 21.78 3.66 5.30
CA LYS A 176 21.64 4.74 4.31
C LYS A 176 20.36 5.55 4.44
N TYR A 177 19.33 5.01 5.12
CA TYR A 177 18.08 5.73 5.35
C TYR A 177 17.67 5.73 6.82
N THR A 178 17.09 6.86 7.23
CA THR A 178 16.75 7.16 8.63
C THR A 178 15.28 6.91 8.97
N ALA A 179 14.43 6.70 7.95
CA ALA A 179 13.01 6.40 8.11
C ALA A 179 12.77 5.17 8.99
N LYS A 180 11.66 5.16 9.73
CA LYS A 180 11.24 3.99 10.51
C LYS A 180 10.91 2.85 9.56
N ARG A 181 11.39 1.65 9.85
CA ARG A 181 11.18 0.47 9.02
C ARG A 181 10.16 -0.43 9.69
N ILE A 182 9.10 -0.74 8.98
CA ILE A 182 8.07 -1.66 9.44
C ILE A 182 7.87 -2.77 8.40
N ILE A 183 7.22 -3.85 8.82
CA ILE A 183 6.76 -4.92 7.93
C ILE A 183 5.26 -4.76 7.74
N ALA A 184 4.79 -4.78 6.50
CA ALA A 184 3.36 -4.93 6.21
C ALA A 184 3.02 -6.42 6.02
N ILE A 185 1.90 -6.84 6.60
CA ILE A 185 1.39 -8.22 6.53
C ILE A 185 0.00 -8.22 5.90
N GLY A 186 -0.22 -9.14 4.97
CA GLY A 186 -1.46 -9.24 4.19
C GLY A 186 -1.25 -8.71 2.78
N GLY A 187 -1.92 -7.60 2.46
CA GLY A 187 -1.94 -6.98 1.14
C GLY A 187 -3.11 -7.44 0.27
N ALA A 188 -3.07 -7.11 -1.02
CA ALA A 188 -4.20 -7.27 -1.91
C ALA A 188 -4.60 -8.73 -2.15
N ASN A 189 -5.90 -8.98 -2.09
CA ASN A 189 -6.49 -10.19 -2.66
C ASN A 189 -6.58 -10.03 -4.18
N THR A 190 -6.12 -11.03 -4.94
CA THR A 190 -6.25 -11.06 -6.41
C THR A 190 -6.77 -12.42 -6.86
N THR A 191 -7.27 -12.49 -8.09
CA THR A 191 -7.61 -13.76 -8.74
C THR A 191 -6.42 -14.72 -8.76
N ASP A 192 -5.22 -14.18 -9.02
CA ASP A 192 -3.98 -14.94 -9.17
C ASP A 192 -3.48 -15.51 -7.84
N ASN A 193 -3.58 -14.73 -6.76
CA ASN A 193 -3.18 -15.17 -5.43
C ASN A 193 -4.29 -15.85 -4.64
N LYS A 194 -5.49 -15.97 -5.24
CA LYS A 194 -6.64 -16.71 -4.70
C LYS A 194 -7.03 -16.28 -3.28
N GLY A 195 -7.01 -14.97 -3.01
CA GLY A 195 -7.49 -14.41 -1.74
C GLY A 195 -6.55 -14.61 -0.54
N ILE A 196 -5.23 -14.51 -0.78
CA ILE A 196 -4.19 -14.79 0.22
C ILE A 196 -4.28 -13.96 1.50
N SER A 197 -4.79 -12.72 1.43
CA SER A 197 -4.91 -11.82 2.58
C SER A 197 -5.91 -12.35 3.60
N THR A 198 -7.07 -12.81 3.12
CA THR A 198 -8.11 -13.43 3.96
C THR A 198 -7.57 -14.65 4.69
N ALA A 199 -6.82 -15.52 3.99
CA ALA A 199 -6.21 -16.70 4.58
C ALA A 199 -5.11 -16.36 5.59
N THR A 200 -4.32 -15.31 5.32
CA THR A 200 -3.28 -14.79 6.21
C THR A 200 -3.86 -14.33 7.54
N PHE A 201 -4.89 -13.47 7.51
CA PHE A 201 -5.50 -12.96 8.74
C PHE A 201 -6.30 -14.01 9.50
N ALA A 202 -6.95 -14.96 8.82
CA ALA A 202 -7.57 -16.10 9.49
C ALA A 202 -6.55 -16.91 10.33
N ALA A 203 -5.35 -17.14 9.79
CA ALA A 203 -4.28 -17.82 10.53
C ALA A 203 -3.76 -16.99 11.71
N ILE A 204 -3.62 -15.67 11.54
CA ILE A 204 -3.20 -14.75 12.61
C ILE A 204 -4.24 -14.73 13.73
N PHE A 205 -5.53 -14.56 13.41
CA PHE A 205 -6.60 -14.50 14.41
C PHE A 205 -6.68 -15.80 15.23
N ALA A 206 -6.55 -16.96 14.56
CA ALA A 206 -6.54 -18.26 15.24
C ALA A 206 -5.30 -18.50 16.11
N ASN A 207 -4.18 -17.79 15.86
CA ASN A 207 -2.88 -18.03 16.49
C ASN A 207 -2.23 -16.74 17.05
N GLN A 208 -3.03 -15.78 17.48
CA GLN A 208 -2.59 -14.41 17.81
C GLN A 208 -1.34 -14.36 18.71
N ASN A 209 -1.33 -15.11 19.81
CA ASN A 209 -0.19 -15.08 20.75
C ASN A 209 1.09 -15.62 20.11
N LYS A 210 0.99 -16.68 19.30
CA LYS A 210 2.13 -17.27 18.60
C LYS A 210 2.70 -16.29 17.59
N PHE A 211 1.82 -15.68 16.78
CA PHE A 211 2.17 -14.64 15.82
C PHE A 211 2.90 -13.46 16.49
N LEU A 212 2.31 -12.89 17.56
CA LEU A 212 2.89 -11.73 18.26
C LEU A 212 4.21 -12.03 18.95
N ASN A 213 4.35 -13.22 19.55
CA ASN A 213 5.61 -13.65 20.17
C ASN A 213 6.73 -13.80 19.14
N GLN A 214 6.42 -14.33 17.96
CA GLN A 214 7.40 -14.42 16.87
C GLN A 214 7.76 -13.02 16.36
N PHE A 215 6.78 -12.13 16.14
CA PHE A 215 7.07 -10.77 15.70
C PHE A 215 7.90 -9.99 16.72
N LYS A 216 7.63 -10.17 18.02
CA LYS A 216 8.48 -9.63 19.09
C LYS A 216 9.92 -10.15 18.99
N SER A 217 10.12 -11.46 18.77
CA SER A 217 11.44 -12.06 18.55
C SER A 217 12.17 -11.41 17.37
N TRP A 218 11.47 -11.14 16.26
CA TRP A 218 12.03 -10.47 15.09
C TRP A 218 12.44 -9.04 15.40
N MET A 219 11.62 -8.27 16.13
CA MET A 219 11.97 -6.92 16.57
C MET A 219 13.16 -6.90 17.54
N ASP A 220 13.27 -7.92 18.39
CA ASP A 220 14.38 -8.08 19.32
C ASP A 220 15.68 -8.44 18.60
N HIS A 221 15.62 -9.22 17.52
CA HIS A 221 16.77 -9.53 16.68
C HIS A 221 17.15 -8.35 15.78
N PHE A 222 16.22 -7.87 14.94
CA PHE A 222 16.43 -6.74 14.03
C PHE A 222 16.08 -5.42 14.71
N LYS A 223 17.07 -4.74 15.33
CA LYS A 223 16.84 -3.50 16.09
C LYS A 223 16.24 -2.35 15.26
N ASN A 224 16.45 -2.36 13.95
CA ASN A 224 15.88 -1.38 13.02
C ASN A 224 14.45 -1.72 12.59
N LEU A 225 13.93 -2.90 12.93
CA LEU A 225 12.51 -3.19 12.80
C LEU A 225 11.77 -2.43 13.90
N LYS A 226 11.02 -1.42 13.47
CA LYS A 226 10.34 -0.47 14.35
C LYS A 226 8.86 -0.75 14.49
N GLY A 227 8.29 -1.74 13.79
CA GLY A 227 6.90 -2.09 13.98
C GLY A 227 6.26 -2.78 12.78
N ILE A 228 4.93 -2.73 12.73
CA ILE A 228 4.09 -3.55 11.86
C ILE A 228 2.93 -2.75 11.29
N ASP A 229 2.59 -3.03 10.05
CA ASP A 229 1.33 -2.65 9.41
C ASP A 229 0.46 -3.90 9.20
N TYR A 230 -0.78 -3.85 9.69
CA TYR A 230 -1.80 -4.85 9.40
C TYR A 230 -2.60 -4.39 8.19
N ASP A 231 -2.26 -4.90 7.02
CA ASP A 231 -2.94 -4.58 5.77
C ASP A 231 -4.03 -5.61 5.48
N PHE A 232 -5.15 -5.46 6.19
CA PHE A 232 -6.26 -6.40 6.13
C PHE A 232 -7.24 -6.02 5.03
N GLU A 233 -7.11 -6.71 3.91
CA GLU A 233 -7.97 -6.48 2.75
C GLU A 233 -9.17 -7.45 2.72
N PRO A 234 -10.35 -6.95 2.35
CA PRO A 234 -11.57 -7.73 2.37
C PRO A 234 -11.61 -8.80 1.25
N PRO A 235 -12.50 -9.80 1.35
CA PRO A 235 -12.70 -10.80 0.32
C PRO A 235 -13.08 -10.19 -1.04
N ILE A 236 -12.65 -10.86 -2.10
CA ILE A 236 -12.98 -10.54 -3.49
C ILE A 236 -13.69 -11.72 -4.16
N ASP A 237 -14.40 -11.42 -5.24
CA ASP A 237 -14.86 -12.42 -6.17
C ASP A 237 -13.66 -12.95 -6.96
N LEU A 238 -13.38 -14.25 -6.86
CA LEU A 238 -12.20 -14.87 -7.47
C LEU A 238 -12.29 -15.03 -8.99
N GLN A 239 -13.41 -14.69 -9.62
CA GLN A 239 -13.56 -14.69 -11.08
C GLN A 239 -13.29 -13.30 -11.66
N THR A 240 -13.79 -12.26 -11.00
CA THR A 240 -13.73 -10.88 -11.49
C THR A 240 -12.63 -10.05 -10.84
N GLY A 241 -12.24 -10.38 -9.61
CA GLY A 241 -11.35 -9.56 -8.78
C GLY A 241 -12.06 -8.43 -8.03
N GLY A 242 -13.38 -8.25 -8.22
CA GLY A 242 -14.16 -7.22 -7.54
C GLY A 242 -14.33 -7.52 -6.06
N GLN A 243 -14.31 -6.49 -5.21
CA GLN A 243 -14.60 -6.62 -3.78
C GLN A 243 -16.00 -7.19 -3.54
N LEU A 244 -16.11 -8.21 -2.68
CA LEU A 244 -17.39 -8.75 -2.25
C LEU A 244 -18.04 -7.81 -1.21
N PRO A 245 -19.38 -7.68 -1.18
CA PRO A 245 -20.06 -6.90 -0.16
C PRO A 245 -19.77 -7.48 1.24
N PRO A 246 -19.84 -6.65 2.30
CA PRO A 246 -19.62 -7.13 3.64
C PRO A 246 -20.70 -8.15 4.05
N ASP A 247 -20.28 -9.19 4.75
CA ASP A 247 -21.10 -10.30 5.20
C ASP A 247 -21.19 -10.36 6.74
N ALA A 248 -21.72 -11.47 7.28
CA ALA A 248 -21.81 -11.68 8.73
C ALA A 248 -20.43 -11.83 9.40
N ASN A 249 -19.43 -12.36 8.70
CA ASN A 249 -18.08 -12.56 9.22
C ASN A 249 -17.32 -11.24 9.35
N THR A 250 -17.63 -10.27 8.49
CA THR A 250 -17.00 -8.94 8.47
C THR A 250 -16.97 -8.31 9.87
N LEU A 251 -18.06 -8.35 10.64
CA LEU A 251 -18.08 -7.81 12.00
C LEU A 251 -17.10 -8.54 12.93
N ALA A 252 -17.06 -9.87 12.87
CA ALA A 252 -16.18 -10.69 13.69
C ALA A 252 -14.71 -10.47 13.31
N ASP A 253 -14.39 -10.40 12.02
CA ASP A 253 -13.02 -10.23 11.54
C ASP A 253 -12.44 -8.88 11.94
N TYR A 254 -13.19 -7.79 11.81
CA TYR A 254 -12.71 -6.47 12.25
C TYR A 254 -12.65 -6.32 13.77
N LYS A 255 -13.46 -7.09 14.50
CA LYS A 255 -13.32 -7.23 15.95
C LYS A 255 -12.06 -8.01 16.32
N HIS A 256 -11.73 -9.10 15.62
CA HIS A 256 -10.47 -9.82 15.82
C HIS A 256 -9.26 -8.96 15.45
N LEU A 257 -9.33 -8.17 14.38
CA LEU A 257 -8.29 -7.20 14.02
C LEU A 257 -8.10 -6.15 15.12
N PHE A 258 -9.19 -5.64 15.72
CA PHE A 258 -9.11 -4.74 16.86
C PHE A 258 -8.37 -5.39 18.05
N ASP A 259 -8.76 -6.61 18.41
CA ASP A 259 -8.18 -7.34 19.52
C ASP A 259 -6.69 -7.66 19.27
N LEU A 260 -6.33 -7.99 18.03
CA LEU A 260 -4.95 -8.17 17.59
C LEU A 260 -4.14 -6.88 17.80
N VAL A 261 -4.60 -5.74 17.29
CA VAL A 261 -3.89 -4.45 17.43
C VAL A 261 -3.72 -4.05 18.90
N LYS A 262 -4.75 -4.27 19.72
CA LYS A 262 -4.70 -4.06 21.16
C LYS A 262 -3.64 -4.96 21.82
N ALA A 263 -3.62 -6.24 21.49
CA ALA A 263 -2.63 -7.19 21.99
C ALA A 263 -1.21 -6.86 21.50
N SER A 264 -1.05 -6.36 20.27
CA SER A 264 0.23 -5.90 19.74
C SER A 264 0.77 -4.73 20.56
N ARG A 265 -0.06 -3.75 20.90
CA ARG A 265 0.35 -2.62 21.75
C ARG A 265 0.80 -3.07 23.15
N GLN A 266 0.25 -4.17 23.65
CA GLN A 266 0.60 -4.73 24.97
C GLN A 266 1.85 -5.61 24.92
N THR A 267 2.06 -6.34 23.82
CA THR A 267 3.11 -7.37 23.69
C THR A 267 4.41 -6.83 23.13
N LEU A 268 4.33 -5.88 22.18
CA LEU A 268 5.49 -5.33 21.48
C LEU A 268 6.19 -4.26 22.31
N ARG A 269 7.37 -3.81 21.84
CA ARG A 269 8.09 -2.72 22.50
C ARG A 269 7.22 -1.46 22.56
N LYS A 270 7.40 -0.64 23.60
CA LYS A 270 6.65 0.62 23.77
C LYS A 270 6.81 1.58 22.58
N ASP A 271 7.98 1.53 21.92
CA ASP A 271 8.31 2.35 20.75
C ASP A 271 7.86 1.72 19.41
N ALA A 272 7.17 0.57 19.44
CA ALA A 272 6.67 -0.07 18.24
C ALA A 272 5.65 0.81 17.52
N TYR A 273 5.89 1.07 16.25
CA TYR A 273 4.95 1.72 15.34
C TYR A 273 3.93 0.69 14.85
N ILE A 274 2.66 0.86 15.20
CA ILE A 274 1.58 -0.07 14.82
C ILE A 274 0.62 0.68 13.91
N SER A 275 0.45 0.20 12.69
CA SER A 275 -0.56 0.74 11.78
C SER A 275 -1.51 -0.32 11.27
N VAL A 276 -2.66 0.14 10.80
CA VAL A 276 -3.69 -0.70 10.18
C VAL A 276 -4.12 -0.04 8.89
N THR A 277 -4.07 -0.79 7.80
CA THR A 277 -4.50 -0.37 6.47
C THR A 277 -5.81 -1.05 6.14
N ILE A 278 -6.80 -0.27 5.70
CA ILE A 278 -8.18 -0.74 5.55
C ILE A 278 -8.80 -0.29 4.22
N THR A 279 -9.75 -1.11 3.76
CA THR A 279 -10.68 -0.78 2.68
C THR A 279 -11.49 0.48 2.98
N VAL A 280 -11.92 1.14 1.91
CA VAL A 280 -12.64 2.42 1.94
C VAL A 280 -14.05 2.34 1.36
N ASN A 281 -14.56 1.13 1.12
CA ASN A 281 -15.96 0.94 0.76
C ASN A 281 -16.88 1.40 1.91
N LYS A 282 -17.87 2.24 1.62
CA LYS A 282 -18.71 2.88 2.65
C LYS A 282 -19.46 1.88 3.53
N ASP A 283 -19.92 0.76 2.96
CA ASP A 283 -20.62 -0.30 3.70
C ASP A 283 -19.65 -1.05 4.61
N TYR A 284 -18.43 -1.34 4.12
CA TYR A 284 -17.37 -1.87 4.98
C TYR A 284 -17.02 -0.90 6.11
N LEU A 285 -16.80 0.38 5.82
CA LEU A 285 -16.49 1.38 6.86
C LEU A 285 -17.58 1.43 7.93
N GLN A 286 -18.85 1.31 7.55
CA GLN A 286 -19.94 1.20 8.52
C GLN A 286 -19.82 -0.06 9.38
N LYS A 287 -19.60 -1.24 8.78
CA LYS A 287 -19.44 -2.51 9.52
C LYS A 287 -18.20 -2.52 10.41
N ILE A 288 -17.08 -1.99 9.92
CA ILE A 288 -15.85 -1.79 10.70
C ILE A 288 -16.19 -0.99 11.94
N ASN A 289 -16.84 0.17 11.79
CA ASN A 289 -17.20 1.00 12.94
C ASN A 289 -18.10 0.27 13.95
N GLN A 290 -19.03 -0.56 13.47
CA GLN A 290 -19.97 -1.35 14.29
C GLN A 290 -19.33 -2.56 14.97
N SER A 291 -18.14 -3.00 14.56
CA SER A 291 -17.49 -4.21 15.08
C SER A 291 -17.07 -4.11 16.55
N VAL A 292 -17.01 -2.90 17.13
CA VAL A 292 -16.59 -2.64 18.51
C VAL A 292 -17.53 -1.64 19.16
N ASP A 293 -17.94 -1.93 20.40
CA ASP A 293 -18.77 -1.03 21.21
C ASP A 293 -18.10 0.34 21.40
N GLY A 294 -18.88 1.39 21.13
CA GLY A 294 -18.39 2.78 21.14
C GLY A 294 -17.64 3.21 19.88
N GLY A 295 -17.59 2.37 18.85
CA GLY A 295 -17.06 2.68 17.52
C GLY A 295 -15.61 2.24 17.35
N TRP A 296 -15.35 1.33 16.41
CA TRP A 296 -14.00 0.81 16.14
C TRP A 296 -13.00 1.93 15.86
N PHE A 297 -13.36 2.91 15.01
CA PHE A 297 -12.47 4.01 14.64
C PHE A 297 -12.07 4.89 15.83
N LYS A 298 -13.00 5.15 16.73
CA LYS A 298 -12.73 5.89 17.96
C LYS A 298 -11.83 5.09 18.91
N GLN A 299 -12.08 3.79 19.03
CA GLN A 299 -11.42 2.94 20.03
C GLN A 299 -10.01 2.51 19.61
N ILE A 300 -9.81 2.17 18.32
CA ILE A 300 -8.53 1.65 17.79
C ILE A 300 -7.40 2.66 17.92
N ALA A 301 -7.74 3.95 17.91
CA ALA A 301 -6.82 5.07 18.07
C ALA A 301 -6.00 5.00 19.37
N ASN A 302 -6.46 4.29 20.40
CA ASN A 302 -5.70 4.10 21.64
C ASN A 302 -4.52 3.14 21.48
N TYR A 303 -4.51 2.32 20.41
CA TYR A 303 -3.58 1.22 20.24
C TYR A 303 -2.71 1.36 18.98
N ALA A 304 -3.24 1.96 17.91
CA ALA A 304 -2.51 2.21 16.66
C ALA A 304 -1.86 3.60 16.61
N ASP A 305 -0.70 3.70 15.98
CA ASP A 305 -0.04 4.96 15.61
C ASP A 305 -0.67 5.58 14.37
N SER A 306 -1.12 4.78 13.41
CA SER A 306 -1.91 5.27 12.27
C SER A 306 -2.96 4.29 11.78
N ILE A 307 -4.04 4.85 11.22
CA ILE A 307 -4.98 4.13 10.36
C ILE A 307 -4.81 4.69 8.96
N ASN A 308 -4.64 3.81 7.99
CA ASN A 308 -4.33 4.15 6.62
C ASN A 308 -5.53 3.78 5.72
N LEU A 309 -6.08 4.77 5.01
CA LEU A 309 -7.20 4.58 4.09
C LEU A 309 -6.67 4.32 2.68
N MET A 310 -7.00 3.17 2.10
CA MET A 310 -6.67 2.83 0.71
C MET A 310 -7.56 3.61 -0.28
N THR A 311 -7.40 4.93 -0.35
CA THR A 311 -8.20 5.80 -1.23
C THR A 311 -7.72 5.79 -2.68
N TYR A 312 -7.51 4.59 -3.20
CA TYR A 312 -7.15 4.25 -4.56
C TYR A 312 -7.84 2.94 -4.92
N ASP A 313 -7.81 2.56 -6.20
CA ASP A 313 -8.56 1.40 -6.72
C ASP A 313 -10.08 1.50 -6.48
N LEU A 314 -10.58 2.73 -6.51
CA LEU A 314 -12.02 3.02 -6.46
C LEU A 314 -12.73 2.67 -7.77
N HIS A 315 -11.98 2.59 -8.88
CA HIS A 315 -12.48 2.26 -10.20
C HIS A 315 -11.44 1.43 -10.97
N GLY A 316 -11.88 0.48 -11.79
CA GLY A 316 -10.95 -0.24 -12.66
C GLY A 316 -11.57 -1.38 -13.46
N PRO A 317 -10.77 -2.09 -14.28
CA PRO A 317 -11.27 -3.00 -15.30
C PRO A 317 -11.56 -4.41 -14.76
N TRP A 318 -12.03 -4.53 -13.51
CA TRP A 318 -12.40 -5.82 -12.90
C TRP A 318 -13.89 -6.13 -13.02
N SER A 319 -14.76 -5.10 -13.12
CA SER A 319 -16.20 -5.33 -13.22
C SER A 319 -16.93 -4.22 -13.98
N GLN A 320 -17.43 -4.57 -15.16
CA GLN A 320 -18.28 -3.67 -15.97
C GLN A 320 -19.62 -3.36 -15.29
N SER A 321 -20.13 -4.24 -14.42
CA SER A 321 -21.42 -4.00 -13.76
C SER A 321 -21.31 -2.93 -12.67
N SER A 322 -20.14 -2.78 -12.03
CA SER A 322 -19.90 -1.75 -11.03
C SER A 322 -19.28 -0.47 -11.60
N ASP A 323 -18.44 -0.61 -12.63
CA ASP A 323 -17.78 0.49 -13.34
C ASP A 323 -18.06 0.39 -14.86
N PRO A 324 -19.26 0.75 -15.33
CA PRO A 324 -19.62 0.61 -16.75
C PRO A 324 -18.88 1.59 -17.68
N TYR A 325 -18.27 2.63 -17.12
CA TYR A 325 -17.57 3.69 -17.86
C TYR A 325 -16.15 3.90 -17.34
N THR A 326 -15.30 4.52 -18.14
CA THR A 326 -13.94 4.89 -17.73
C THR A 326 -13.93 5.99 -16.67
N ALA A 327 -13.13 5.80 -15.61
CA ALA A 327 -12.94 6.76 -14.53
C ALA A 327 -11.52 6.67 -13.95
N VAL A 328 -11.09 7.72 -13.22
CA VAL A 328 -9.83 7.69 -12.47
C VAL A 328 -10.04 7.01 -11.14
N HIS A 329 -9.21 6.00 -10.84
CA HIS A 329 -9.33 5.15 -9.66
C HIS A 329 -8.98 5.80 -8.30
N ALA A 330 -8.51 7.04 -8.29
CA ALA A 330 -7.96 7.70 -7.10
C ALA A 330 -8.21 9.23 -7.11
N TYR A 331 -9.46 9.62 -7.40
CA TYR A 331 -9.90 11.02 -7.28
C TYR A 331 -9.74 11.53 -5.84
N LEU A 332 -9.33 12.80 -5.70
CA LEU A 332 -9.41 13.48 -4.39
C LEU A 332 -10.88 13.79 -4.02
N LYS A 333 -11.64 14.28 -5.00
CA LYS A 333 -13.06 14.62 -4.94
C LYS A 333 -13.74 14.15 -6.22
N GLN A 334 -14.92 13.56 -6.11
CA GLN A 334 -15.65 13.14 -7.31
C GLN A 334 -16.01 14.37 -8.17
N PRO A 335 -15.70 14.34 -9.47
CA PRO A 335 -16.08 15.43 -10.36
C PRO A 335 -17.60 15.44 -10.56
N ASP A 336 -18.15 16.62 -10.80
CA ASP A 336 -19.57 16.77 -11.13
C ASP A 336 -19.76 16.53 -12.63
N THR A 337 -20.00 15.27 -13.00
CA THR A 337 -20.14 14.79 -14.37
C THR A 337 -21.53 14.17 -14.60
N SER A 338 -21.92 14.03 -15.87
CA SER A 338 -23.24 13.50 -16.22
C SER A 338 -23.47 12.04 -15.80
N ARG A 339 -22.39 11.24 -15.67
CA ARG A 339 -22.49 9.81 -15.34
C ARG A 339 -22.04 9.47 -13.93
N LYS A 340 -21.74 10.45 -13.07
CA LYS A 340 -21.22 10.21 -11.72
C LYS A 340 -22.09 9.25 -10.88
N ASP A 341 -23.40 9.27 -11.08
CA ASP A 341 -24.36 8.46 -10.34
C ASP A 341 -24.58 7.06 -10.94
N GLU A 342 -23.94 6.74 -12.07
CA GLU A 342 -23.97 5.42 -12.71
C GLU A 342 -22.86 4.49 -12.18
N PHE A 343 -21.91 5.03 -11.40
CA PHE A 343 -20.89 4.26 -10.72
C PHE A 343 -21.39 3.75 -9.37
N VAL A 344 -21.08 2.49 -9.05
CA VAL A 344 -21.34 1.96 -7.69
C VAL A 344 -20.52 2.72 -6.64
N ILE A 345 -19.29 3.09 -6.98
CA ILE A 345 -18.45 3.97 -6.15
C ILE A 345 -18.52 5.38 -6.74
N ASN A 346 -19.43 6.19 -6.24
CA ASN A 346 -19.61 7.59 -6.65
C ASN A 346 -19.09 8.59 -5.59
N TYR A 347 -18.04 8.22 -4.88
CA TYR A 347 -17.38 9.03 -3.84
C TYR A 347 -15.86 8.90 -3.94
N ALA A 348 -15.12 9.78 -3.26
CA ALA A 348 -13.67 9.92 -3.40
C ALA A 348 -12.99 10.10 -2.04
N THR A 349 -11.66 10.31 -2.05
CA THR A 349 -10.83 10.48 -0.85
C THR A 349 -11.45 11.43 0.18
N ASP A 350 -12.00 12.56 -0.26
CA ASP A 350 -12.61 13.57 0.61
C ASP A 350 -13.80 13.00 1.41
N SER A 351 -14.81 12.44 0.74
CA SER A 351 -16.01 11.90 1.36
C SER A 351 -15.70 10.69 2.26
N ILE A 352 -14.77 9.83 1.83
CA ILE A 352 -14.30 8.69 2.62
C ILE A 352 -13.66 9.17 3.92
N THR A 353 -12.79 10.18 3.83
CA THR A 353 -12.12 10.77 4.99
C THR A 353 -13.13 11.36 5.97
N GLU A 354 -14.08 12.17 5.46
CA GLU A 354 -15.11 12.77 6.31
C GLU A 354 -15.97 11.73 7.03
N GLN A 355 -16.30 10.61 6.38
CA GLN A 355 -17.04 9.53 7.01
C GLN A 355 -16.27 8.93 8.21
N VAL A 356 -14.98 8.62 8.04
CA VAL A 356 -14.15 8.04 9.10
C VAL A 356 -13.91 9.03 10.24
N LEU A 357 -13.75 10.32 9.92
CA LEU A 357 -13.69 11.38 10.94
C LEU A 357 -15.02 11.50 11.72
N ALA A 358 -16.16 11.39 11.04
CA ALA A 358 -17.48 11.40 11.68
C ALA A 358 -17.69 10.19 12.61
N TYR A 359 -17.03 9.06 12.33
CA TYR A 359 -16.98 7.90 13.23
C TYR A 359 -16.04 8.07 14.44
N GLY A 360 -15.38 9.23 14.56
CA GLY A 360 -14.56 9.59 15.72
C GLY A 360 -13.09 9.23 15.61
N MET A 361 -12.58 8.95 14.40
CA MET A 361 -11.14 8.78 14.18
C MET A 361 -10.39 10.10 14.46
N PRO A 362 -9.36 10.11 15.33
CA PRO A 362 -8.51 11.28 15.49
C PRO A 362 -7.73 11.62 14.22
N LYS A 363 -7.78 12.89 13.81
CA LYS A 363 -7.19 13.38 12.55
C LYS A 363 -5.68 13.11 12.49
N GLU A 364 -5.00 13.32 13.61
CA GLU A 364 -3.56 13.13 13.80
C GLU A 364 -3.11 11.66 13.74
N LYS A 365 -4.03 10.70 13.56
CA LYS A 365 -3.75 9.28 13.32
C LYS A 365 -4.16 8.81 11.93
N LEU A 366 -4.89 9.61 11.16
CA LEU A 366 -5.47 9.21 9.88
C LEU A 366 -4.55 9.56 8.70
N GLN A 367 -4.25 8.58 7.84
CA GLN A 367 -3.55 8.78 6.58
C GLN A 367 -4.44 8.40 5.40
N VAL A 368 -4.33 9.15 4.30
CA VAL A 368 -5.03 8.85 3.02
C VAL A 368 -4.07 8.26 1.99
N GLY A 369 -4.60 7.58 0.98
CA GLY A 369 -3.81 6.85 -0.01
C GLY A 369 -3.39 7.68 -1.21
N LEU A 370 -2.16 7.48 -1.66
CA LEU A 370 -1.62 7.94 -2.94
C LEU A 370 -1.25 6.73 -3.82
N ALA A 371 -1.64 6.77 -5.09
CA ALA A 371 -1.37 5.72 -6.06
C ALA A 371 -0.25 6.15 -7.01
N ALA A 372 0.90 5.50 -6.90
CA ALA A 372 2.01 5.62 -7.86
C ALA A 372 1.84 4.66 -9.05
N TYR A 373 0.61 4.51 -9.54
CA TYR A 373 0.25 3.70 -10.69
C TYR A 373 -1.07 4.23 -11.27
N GLY A 374 -1.47 3.70 -12.41
CA GLY A 374 -2.78 3.95 -13.00
C GLY A 374 -3.55 2.65 -13.25
N ARG A 375 -4.87 2.78 -13.32
CA ARG A 375 -5.80 1.73 -13.78
C ARG A 375 -6.27 2.05 -15.18
N GLY A 376 -6.22 1.06 -16.07
CA GLY A 376 -6.39 1.27 -17.50
C GLY A 376 -7.44 0.40 -18.17
N PHE A 377 -8.09 0.98 -19.17
CA PHE A 377 -9.20 0.41 -19.93
C PHE A 377 -8.87 0.41 -21.44
N SER A 378 -9.40 -0.57 -22.17
CA SER A 378 -9.31 -0.74 -23.62
C SER A 378 -10.68 -0.64 -24.28
N GLY A 379 -10.68 -0.40 -25.60
CA GLY A 379 -11.91 -0.27 -26.37
C GLY A 379 -12.65 1.04 -26.11
N VAL A 380 -11.91 2.06 -25.67
CA VAL A 380 -12.45 3.35 -25.23
C VAL A 380 -12.50 4.32 -26.41
N ASP A 381 -13.71 4.61 -26.88
CA ASP A 381 -13.93 5.63 -27.91
C ASP A 381 -13.66 7.05 -27.39
N THR A 382 -13.54 8.03 -28.30
CA THR A 382 -13.20 9.41 -27.91
C THR A 382 -14.32 10.11 -27.16
N GLY A 383 -15.58 9.72 -27.40
CA GLY A 383 -16.74 10.36 -26.80
C GLY A 383 -17.05 11.74 -27.38
N GLU A 384 -18.07 12.38 -26.83
CA GLU A 384 -18.61 13.65 -27.36
C GLU A 384 -17.91 14.89 -26.78
N ASN A 385 -17.23 14.78 -25.64
CA ASN A 385 -16.53 15.89 -25.00
C ASN A 385 -15.09 16.02 -25.55
N PRO A 386 -14.80 16.98 -26.44
CA PRO A 386 -13.46 17.10 -27.02
C PRO A 386 -12.40 17.58 -26.02
N ALA A 387 -12.80 18.17 -24.89
CA ALA A 387 -11.88 18.63 -23.85
C ALA A 387 -11.44 17.49 -22.92
N LEU A 388 -12.27 16.46 -22.78
CA LEU A 388 -12.01 15.28 -21.95
C LEU A 388 -12.29 14.00 -22.74
N PRO A 389 -11.53 13.73 -23.82
CA PRO A 389 -11.76 12.56 -24.64
C PRO A 389 -11.51 11.28 -23.86
N GLY A 390 -12.34 10.26 -24.11
CA GLY A 390 -12.25 8.96 -23.46
C GLY A 390 -12.68 8.91 -22.00
N LEU A 391 -13.02 10.03 -21.37
CA LEU A 391 -13.60 10.07 -20.03
C LEU A 391 -15.08 9.67 -20.06
N GLU A 392 -15.51 8.86 -19.09
CA GLU A 392 -16.88 8.37 -18.97
C GLU A 392 -17.42 7.68 -20.24
N GLN A 393 -16.53 6.96 -20.93
CA GLN A 393 -16.87 6.18 -22.12
C GLN A 393 -16.95 4.69 -21.78
N PRO A 394 -17.81 3.92 -22.47
CA PRO A 394 -17.81 2.46 -22.35
C PRO A 394 -16.44 1.88 -22.70
N TRP A 395 -16.13 0.73 -22.10
CA TRP A 395 -14.89 0.00 -22.32
C TRP A 395 -15.16 -1.50 -22.50
N THR A 396 -14.27 -2.21 -23.17
CA THR A 396 -14.46 -3.64 -23.50
C THR A 396 -13.45 -4.57 -22.86
N GLY A 397 -12.42 -4.04 -22.20
CA GLY A 397 -11.49 -4.83 -21.38
C GLY A 397 -10.45 -3.96 -20.67
N ALA A 398 -9.53 -4.61 -19.97
CA ALA A 398 -8.38 -3.98 -19.36
C ALA A 398 -7.39 -3.45 -20.43
N SER A 399 -6.64 -2.40 -20.11
CA SER A 399 -5.54 -1.92 -20.97
C SER A 399 -4.40 -2.94 -21.03
N HIS A 400 -3.90 -3.25 -22.23
CA HIS A 400 -2.72 -4.08 -22.43
C HIS A 400 -1.56 -3.23 -22.96
N PHE A 401 -0.35 -3.46 -22.43
CA PHE A 401 0.87 -2.77 -22.85
C PHE A 401 1.98 -3.77 -23.13
N ALA A 402 2.96 -3.33 -23.94
CA ALA A 402 4.17 -4.12 -24.11
C ALA A 402 4.95 -4.21 -22.78
N PRO A 403 5.69 -5.32 -22.54
CA PRO A 403 6.31 -5.62 -21.24
C PRO A 403 7.27 -4.55 -20.69
N GLU A 404 7.86 -3.72 -21.54
CA GLU A 404 8.72 -2.61 -21.12
C GLU A 404 7.99 -1.44 -20.44
N TYR A 405 6.65 -1.43 -20.51
CA TYR A 405 5.79 -0.43 -19.85
C TYR A 405 4.99 -1.04 -18.70
N SER A 406 4.34 -2.18 -18.94
CA SER A 406 3.60 -2.93 -17.94
C SER A 406 3.47 -4.39 -18.37
N ILE A 407 3.41 -5.29 -17.39
CA ILE A 407 3.26 -6.73 -17.58
C ILE A 407 2.01 -7.27 -16.88
N GLN A 408 1.13 -6.37 -16.43
CA GLN A 408 -0.16 -6.67 -15.84
C GLN A 408 -1.22 -5.88 -16.58
N ASP A 409 -2.22 -6.60 -17.10
CA ASP A 409 -3.35 -5.97 -17.76
C ASP A 409 -4.11 -5.07 -16.79
N GLY A 410 -4.49 -3.90 -17.29
CA GLY A 410 -5.27 -2.91 -16.54
C GLY A 410 -4.48 -2.15 -15.48
N LEU A 411 -3.17 -2.36 -15.36
CA LEU A 411 -2.29 -1.64 -14.46
C LEU A 411 -1.14 -1.00 -15.23
N LEU A 412 -0.81 0.25 -14.90
CA LEU A 412 0.34 0.96 -15.46
C LEU A 412 1.18 1.57 -14.32
N PRO A 413 2.45 1.16 -14.12
CA PRO A 413 3.34 1.82 -13.17
C PRO A 413 3.54 3.30 -13.51
N TYR A 414 3.51 4.19 -12.52
CA TYR A 414 3.57 5.65 -12.75
C TYR A 414 4.79 6.09 -13.57
N LYS A 415 5.97 5.51 -13.30
CA LYS A 415 7.21 5.77 -14.05
C LYS A 415 7.13 5.50 -15.57
N ALA A 416 6.15 4.71 -16.03
CA ALA A 416 5.97 4.41 -17.45
C ALA A 416 5.25 5.53 -18.21
N ILE A 417 4.54 6.41 -17.50
CA ILE A 417 3.70 7.47 -18.09
C ILE A 417 4.48 8.35 -19.07
N ASP A 418 5.66 8.81 -18.66
CA ASP A 418 6.52 9.65 -19.49
C ASP A 418 6.91 8.97 -20.81
N LYS A 419 7.14 7.66 -20.79
CA LYS A 419 7.46 6.90 -21.99
C LYS A 419 6.23 6.76 -22.90
N LEU A 420 5.05 6.49 -22.35
CA LEU A 420 3.81 6.43 -23.13
C LEU A 420 3.54 7.75 -23.85
N VAL A 421 3.74 8.88 -23.17
CA VAL A 421 3.55 10.21 -23.76
C VAL A 421 4.56 10.46 -24.89
N LYS A 422 5.85 10.17 -24.65
CA LYS A 422 6.94 10.49 -25.59
C LYS A 422 7.02 9.52 -26.78
N GLN A 423 6.69 8.25 -26.57
CA GLN A 423 6.96 7.16 -27.53
C GLN A 423 5.68 6.63 -28.18
N LEU A 424 4.55 6.66 -27.47
CA LEU A 424 3.30 6.05 -27.90
C LEU A 424 2.17 7.07 -28.13
N ASN A 425 2.50 8.38 -28.15
CA ASN A 425 1.57 9.47 -28.45
C ASN A 425 0.33 9.52 -27.55
N TYR A 426 0.47 9.07 -26.29
CA TYR A 426 -0.55 9.31 -25.27
C TYR A 426 -0.59 10.78 -24.87
N LYS A 427 -1.79 11.29 -24.59
CA LYS A 427 -1.99 12.66 -24.11
C LYS A 427 -2.48 12.65 -22.67
N ILE A 428 -1.97 13.59 -21.88
CA ILE A 428 -2.40 13.80 -20.49
C ILE A 428 -3.60 14.75 -20.47
N PHE A 429 -4.60 14.39 -19.66
CA PHE A 429 -5.77 15.21 -19.38
C PHE A 429 -5.98 15.32 -17.87
N HIS A 430 -6.54 16.45 -17.44
CA HIS A 430 -6.82 16.73 -16.04
C HIS A 430 -8.31 16.92 -15.83
N ILE A 431 -8.81 16.37 -14.73
CA ILE A 431 -10.21 16.44 -14.34
C ILE A 431 -10.30 17.39 -13.16
N ASN A 432 -11.21 18.36 -13.26
CA ASN A 432 -11.42 19.35 -12.22
C ASN A 432 -12.64 19.02 -11.36
N ALA A 433 -12.58 19.37 -10.09
CA ALA A 433 -13.73 19.48 -9.20
C ALA A 433 -13.73 20.86 -8.53
N LEU A 434 -14.82 21.21 -7.87
CA LEU A 434 -14.94 22.44 -7.10
C LEU A 434 -14.66 22.17 -5.62
N ASP A 435 -13.84 23.02 -5.00
CA ASP A 435 -13.68 23.02 -3.54
C ASP A 435 -14.91 23.61 -2.83
N ASP A 436 -14.87 23.68 -1.50
CA ASP A 436 -15.99 24.19 -0.69
C ASP A 436 -16.28 25.68 -0.92
N ASN A 437 -15.37 26.41 -1.57
CA ASN A 437 -15.52 27.81 -1.96
C ASN A 437 -15.85 27.97 -3.46
N ASN A 438 -16.26 26.90 -4.14
CA ASN A 438 -16.50 26.87 -5.59
C ASN A 438 -15.28 27.22 -6.45
N THR A 439 -14.07 27.02 -5.94
CA THR A 439 -12.83 27.21 -6.70
C THR A 439 -12.45 25.90 -7.40
N PRO A 440 -12.21 25.90 -8.72
CA PRO A 440 -11.81 24.70 -9.43
C PRO A 440 -10.40 24.27 -9.04
N PHE A 441 -10.20 22.97 -8.86
CA PHE A 441 -8.89 22.35 -8.66
C PHE A 441 -8.81 20.99 -9.36
N ILE A 442 -7.60 20.56 -9.71
CA ILE A 442 -7.36 19.26 -10.34
C ILE A 442 -7.58 18.15 -9.30
N THR A 443 -8.58 17.32 -9.54
CA THR A 443 -8.96 16.21 -8.65
C THR A 443 -8.48 14.84 -9.14
N GLY A 444 -8.26 14.70 -10.45
CA GLY A 444 -7.79 13.47 -11.09
C GLY A 444 -7.04 13.76 -12.38
N SER A 445 -6.34 12.76 -12.91
CA SER A 445 -5.64 12.86 -14.18
C SER A 445 -5.71 11.54 -14.94
N TYR A 446 -5.60 11.59 -16.26
CA TYR A 446 -5.59 10.37 -17.06
C TYR A 446 -4.79 10.54 -18.34
N LEU A 447 -4.33 9.41 -18.88
CA LEU A 447 -3.80 9.29 -20.22
C LEU A 447 -4.89 8.82 -21.17
N TYR A 448 -4.93 9.38 -22.38
CA TYR A 448 -5.77 8.85 -23.45
C TYR A 448 -5.03 8.82 -24.80
N ASN A 449 -5.26 7.73 -25.53
CA ASN A 449 -4.82 7.56 -26.90
C ASN A 449 -6.00 7.05 -27.75
N SER A 450 -6.45 7.89 -28.69
CA SER A 450 -7.60 7.59 -29.55
C SER A 450 -7.33 6.49 -30.59
N ALA A 451 -6.07 6.35 -31.03
CA ALA A 451 -5.68 5.31 -31.99
C ALA A 451 -5.60 3.94 -31.30
N ALA A 452 -5.02 3.89 -30.10
CA ALA A 452 -4.97 2.68 -29.28
C ALA A 452 -6.33 2.37 -28.61
N LYS A 453 -7.24 3.35 -28.54
CA LYS A 453 -8.50 3.29 -27.78
C LYS A 453 -8.28 2.90 -26.32
N GLN A 454 -7.30 3.53 -25.69
CA GLN A 454 -6.87 3.23 -24.32
C GLN A 454 -6.98 4.47 -23.43
N PHE A 455 -7.55 4.28 -22.25
CA PHE A 455 -7.66 5.26 -21.17
C PHE A 455 -6.92 4.73 -19.95
N VAL A 456 -6.11 5.54 -19.28
CA VAL A 456 -5.45 5.16 -18.02
C VAL A 456 -5.60 6.27 -16.99
N GLY A 457 -6.42 6.05 -15.97
CA GLY A 457 -6.59 6.99 -14.86
C GLY A 457 -5.48 6.83 -13.83
N TYR A 458 -4.87 7.93 -13.39
CA TYR A 458 -3.74 7.95 -12.46
C TYR A 458 -3.68 9.25 -11.64
N GLN A 459 -2.79 9.32 -10.66
CA GLN A 459 -2.49 10.58 -9.93
C GLN A 459 -1.26 11.27 -10.51
N SER A 460 -1.44 12.51 -10.98
CA SER A 460 -0.34 13.39 -11.40
C SER A 460 0.28 14.14 -10.21
N PRO A 461 1.46 14.78 -10.38
CA PRO A 461 2.03 15.66 -9.37
C PRO A 461 1.05 16.75 -8.90
N GLU A 462 0.19 17.25 -9.80
CA GLU A 462 -0.85 18.24 -9.50
C GLU A 462 -1.90 17.68 -8.55
N VAL A 463 -2.38 16.45 -8.81
CA VAL A 463 -3.32 15.74 -7.92
C VAL A 463 -2.68 15.49 -6.56
N VAL A 464 -1.43 15.00 -6.51
CA VAL A 464 -0.71 14.75 -5.25
C VAL A 464 -0.55 16.04 -4.43
N LYS A 465 -0.25 17.17 -5.08
CA LYS A 465 -0.21 18.48 -4.41
C LYS A 465 -1.58 18.89 -3.88
N ALA A 466 -2.67 18.60 -4.59
CA ALA A 466 -4.02 18.84 -4.12
C ALA A 466 -4.36 17.97 -2.89
N VAL A 467 -4.03 16.67 -2.91
CA VAL A 467 -4.20 15.76 -1.77
C VAL A 467 -3.41 16.25 -0.55
N CYS A 468 -2.18 16.73 -0.76
CA CYS A 468 -1.39 17.31 0.32
C CYS A 468 -2.06 18.56 0.94
N ARG A 469 -2.60 19.47 0.12
CA ARG A 469 -3.35 20.63 0.64
C ARG A 469 -4.59 20.21 1.44
N PHE A 470 -5.29 19.17 0.97
CA PHE A 470 -6.40 18.57 1.70
C PHE A 470 -5.97 17.99 3.06
N ILE A 471 -4.88 17.22 3.10
CA ILE A 471 -4.30 16.69 4.34
C ILE A 471 -3.99 17.81 5.34
N LYS A 472 -3.34 18.90 4.88
CA LYS A 472 -3.01 20.05 5.74
C LYS A 472 -4.25 20.78 6.23
N SER A 473 -5.25 21.00 5.37
CA SER A 473 -6.49 21.69 5.76
C SER A 473 -7.32 20.89 6.76
N LYS A 474 -7.33 19.56 6.62
CA LYS A 474 -8.02 18.65 7.54
C LYS A 474 -7.18 18.26 8.76
N GLN A 475 -5.92 18.68 8.82
CA GLN A 475 -4.96 18.34 9.89
C GLN A 475 -4.77 16.83 10.06
N LEU A 476 -4.80 16.09 8.95
CA LEU A 476 -4.60 14.65 8.96
C LEU A 476 -3.13 14.34 9.24
N LYS A 477 -2.85 13.12 9.71
CA LYS A 477 -1.49 12.65 9.97
C LYS A 477 -0.60 12.75 8.73
N GLY A 478 -1.13 12.38 7.56
CA GLY A 478 -0.31 12.26 6.37
C GLY A 478 -0.91 11.43 5.25
N ALA A 479 -0.04 10.81 4.46
CA ALA A 479 -0.39 9.91 3.38
C ALA A 479 0.38 8.59 3.44
N ILE A 480 -0.26 7.53 2.97
CA ILE A 480 0.43 6.33 2.50
C ILE A 480 0.60 6.41 0.98
N MET A 481 1.65 5.79 0.44
CA MET A 481 1.82 5.67 -1.01
C MET A 481 2.09 4.22 -1.44
N TRP A 482 1.29 3.74 -2.38
CA TRP A 482 1.45 2.44 -3.04
C TRP A 482 1.86 2.64 -4.51
N SER A 483 3.05 2.22 -4.95
CA SER A 483 4.22 1.86 -4.14
C SER A 483 5.46 2.66 -4.57
N ALA A 484 6.51 2.65 -3.76
CA ALA A 484 7.73 3.41 -4.02
C ALA A 484 8.42 3.00 -5.33
N ASP A 485 8.39 1.70 -5.65
CA ASP A 485 9.00 1.06 -6.83
C ASP A 485 8.32 1.39 -8.17
N THR A 486 7.12 1.96 -8.13
CA THR A 486 6.38 2.39 -9.32
C THR A 486 6.48 3.89 -9.59
N ASP A 487 6.99 4.68 -8.64
CA ASP A 487 7.24 6.12 -8.83
C ASP A 487 8.52 6.39 -9.64
N LEU A 488 8.79 7.67 -9.91
CA LEU A 488 10.04 8.16 -10.48
C LEU A 488 11.07 8.47 -9.37
N PRO A 489 12.38 8.50 -9.71
CA PRO A 489 13.41 9.06 -8.82
C PRO A 489 13.03 10.43 -8.29
N VAL A 490 13.29 10.71 -7.00
CA VAL A 490 12.97 12.03 -6.40
C VAL A 490 13.76 13.20 -7.00
N SER A 491 14.80 12.92 -7.79
CA SER A 491 15.52 13.89 -8.64
C SER A 491 14.72 14.30 -9.87
N ASN A 492 13.74 13.49 -10.29
CA ASN A 492 12.85 13.79 -11.39
C ASN A 492 11.76 14.77 -10.94
N PRO A 493 11.51 15.87 -11.68
CA PRO A 493 10.50 16.86 -11.31
C PRO A 493 9.06 16.30 -11.24
N ASN A 494 8.79 15.17 -11.90
CA ASN A 494 7.51 14.49 -11.89
C ASN A 494 7.37 13.43 -10.79
N SER A 495 8.38 13.18 -9.94
CA SER A 495 8.20 12.20 -8.84
C SER A 495 7.04 12.59 -7.93
N LEU A 496 6.16 11.62 -7.65
CA LEU A 496 5.03 11.81 -6.75
C LEU A 496 5.51 11.99 -5.30
N VAL A 497 6.55 11.27 -4.87
CA VAL A 497 7.16 11.47 -3.56
C VAL A 497 7.74 12.88 -3.43
N ALA A 498 8.45 13.36 -4.46
CA ALA A 498 8.99 14.71 -4.46
C ALA A 498 7.87 15.76 -4.46
N ALA A 499 6.83 15.58 -5.28
CA ALA A 499 5.66 16.46 -5.32
C ALA A 499 4.96 16.55 -3.96
N TYR A 500 4.76 15.41 -3.28
CA TYR A 500 4.16 15.37 -1.96
C TYR A 500 5.03 16.12 -0.94
N LYS A 501 6.31 15.76 -0.77
CA LYS A 501 7.16 16.36 0.26
C LYS A 501 7.42 17.84 0.02
N ASN A 502 7.55 18.29 -1.24
CA ASN A 502 7.73 19.71 -1.53
C ASN A 502 6.49 20.55 -1.19
N GLN A 503 5.29 19.95 -1.21
CA GLN A 503 4.04 20.63 -0.89
C GLN A 503 3.66 20.53 0.60
N CYS A 504 4.05 19.42 1.25
CA CYS A 504 3.60 19.05 2.59
C CYS A 504 4.56 19.43 3.72
N ASN A 505 5.85 19.62 3.41
CA ASN A 505 6.84 20.11 4.35
C ASN A 505 6.79 21.62 4.58
#